data_AF-A0A820K777-F1
#
_entry.id   AF-A0A820K777-F1
#
_cell.length_a   1.000
_cell.length_b   1.000
_cell.length_c   1.000
_cell.angle_alpha   90.00
_cell.angle_beta   90.00
_cell.angle_gamma   90.00
#
_symmetry.space_group_name_H-M   'P 1'
#
loop_
_entity.id
_entity.type
_entity.pdbx_description
1 polymer ?
#
loop_
_entity_poly.entity_id
_entity_poly.type
_entity_poly.pdbx_seq_one_letter_code
_entity_poly.pdbx_strand_id
1 'polypeptide(L)'
;NRRRANSLKVERQSKEFKTGENKRRIEALRTERQNEEFRAQDNERRAEALRIERQNEEFRAEDNERRADAHKTERQNEEFRAQENERRAEALKIERQNEEFRAQENKRRAEALRIERQNEEFRAEENERRAEAHKIGRQNEELRAQENERRLKSVKVKREEEDYKEEERRRNALRMHNTRDKYKNNFDGMESNYESKIKEGPTHICSCCGGLWFAYSIREYTVEMLAKKGLKKEFIDTVCYLKHAIIKLCATCRK
;
A
#
# COMPACT_ATOMS: atom_id res chain seq x y z
N ASN A 1 -80.62 59.58 43.57
CA ASN A 1 -79.44 58.95 42.93
C ASN A 1 -78.55 59.90 42.12
N ARG A 2 -78.34 61.16 42.56
CA ARG A 2 -77.52 62.15 41.82
C ARG A 2 -76.02 62.05 42.13
N ARG A 3 -75.66 61.76 43.39
CA ARG A 3 -74.26 61.59 43.84
C ARG A 3 -73.57 60.37 43.20
N ARG A 4 -74.29 59.25 43.06
CA ARG A 4 -73.77 58.03 42.43
C ARG A 4 -73.52 58.21 40.92
N ALA A 5 -74.39 58.96 40.24
CA ALA A 5 -74.20 59.32 38.84
C ALA A 5 -73.01 60.26 38.63
N ASN A 6 -72.79 61.23 39.53
CA ASN A 6 -71.62 62.11 39.49
C ASN A 6 -70.31 61.34 39.76
N SER A 7 -70.30 60.40 40.71
CA SER A 7 -69.13 59.55 40.99
C SER A 7 -68.72 58.71 39.77
N LEU A 8 -69.69 58.05 39.13
CA LEU A 8 -69.45 57.28 37.90
C LEU A 8 -68.96 58.16 36.73
N LYS A 9 -69.40 59.42 36.65
CA LYS A 9 -68.95 60.37 35.64
C LYS A 9 -67.48 60.77 35.86
N VAL A 10 -67.09 61.03 37.10
CA VAL A 10 -65.69 61.33 37.46
C VAL A 10 -64.79 60.12 37.23
N GLU A 11 -65.25 58.91 37.56
CA GLU A 11 -64.48 57.69 37.34
C GLU A 11 -64.28 57.40 35.84
N ARG A 12 -65.30 57.65 35.00
CA ARG A 12 -65.18 57.58 33.54
C ARG A 12 -64.18 58.59 33.01
N GLN A 13 -64.26 59.84 33.46
CA GLN A 13 -63.29 60.89 33.07
C GLN A 13 -61.86 60.55 33.49
N SER A 14 -61.67 59.94 34.66
CA SER A 14 -60.34 59.46 35.11
C SER A 14 -59.81 58.31 34.24
N LYS A 15 -60.67 57.35 33.85
CA LYS A 15 -60.29 56.27 32.92
C LYS A 15 -59.98 56.81 31.52
N GLU A 16 -60.76 57.77 31.03
CA GLU A 16 -60.52 58.47 29.76
C GLU A 16 -59.19 59.24 29.79
N PHE A 17 -58.86 59.90 30.90
CA PHE A 17 -57.59 60.57 31.08
C PHE A 17 -56.40 59.59 31.05
N LYS A 18 -56.48 58.48 31.80
CA LYS A 18 -55.42 57.43 31.82
C LYS A 18 -55.23 56.78 30.45
N THR A 19 -56.32 56.53 29.73
CA THR A 19 -56.25 55.97 28.37
C THR A 19 -55.67 56.97 27.37
N GLY A 20 -55.96 58.27 27.52
CA GLY A 20 -55.33 59.33 26.75
C GLY A 20 -53.81 59.44 27.01
N GLU A 21 -53.40 59.34 28.26
CA GLU A 21 -51.99 59.37 28.66
C GLU A 21 -51.21 58.16 28.12
N ASN A 22 -51.79 56.96 28.21
CA ASN A 22 -51.21 55.76 27.62
C ASN A 22 -51.07 55.86 26.10
N LYS A 23 -52.05 56.44 25.40
CA LYS A 23 -51.95 56.68 23.95
C LYS A 23 -50.79 57.61 23.61
N ARG A 24 -50.64 58.73 24.33
CA ARG A 24 -49.53 59.67 24.14
C ARG A 24 -48.17 59.02 24.42
N ARG A 25 -48.07 58.16 25.44
CA ARG A 25 -46.85 57.41 25.75
C ARG A 25 -46.49 56.40 24.66
N ILE A 26 -47.47 55.69 24.12
CA ILE A 26 -47.27 54.77 23.00
C ILE A 26 -46.84 55.53 21.75
N GLU A 27 -47.44 56.68 21.49
CA GLU A 27 -47.13 57.53 20.34
C GLU A 27 -45.73 58.12 20.46
N ALA A 28 -45.33 58.62 21.64
CA ALA A 28 -43.97 59.06 21.94
C ALA A 28 -42.93 57.94 21.74
N LEU A 29 -43.20 56.72 22.23
CA LEU A 29 -42.35 55.56 21.99
C LEU A 29 -42.27 55.18 20.50
N ARG A 30 -43.34 55.44 19.73
CA ARG A 30 -43.37 55.22 18.28
C ARG A 30 -42.51 56.26 17.55
N THR A 31 -42.58 57.52 17.97
CA THR A 31 -41.76 58.62 17.43
C THR A 31 -40.28 58.43 17.79
N GLU A 32 -39.96 58.05 19.03
CA GLU A 32 -38.61 57.66 19.45
C GLU A 32 -38.07 56.49 18.62
N ARG A 33 -38.90 55.47 18.36
CA ARG A 33 -38.51 54.35 17.49
C ARG A 33 -38.31 54.78 16.03
N GLN A 34 -39.01 55.80 15.56
CA GLN A 34 -38.84 56.29 14.18
C GLN A 34 -37.63 57.22 14.02
N ASN A 35 -37.23 57.93 15.06
CA ASN A 35 -36.11 58.87 15.03
C ASN A 35 -34.76 58.14 14.89
N GLU A 36 -34.06 58.34 13.77
CA GLU A 36 -32.81 57.67 13.44
C GLU A 36 -31.69 57.99 14.43
N GLU A 37 -31.64 59.22 14.95
CA GLU A 37 -30.66 59.63 15.98
C GLU A 37 -30.83 58.85 17.29
N PHE A 38 -32.07 58.56 17.69
CA PHE A 38 -32.35 57.78 18.90
C PHE A 38 -31.96 56.30 18.69
N ARG A 39 -32.18 55.74 17.50
CA ARG A 39 -31.70 54.39 17.16
C ARG A 39 -30.17 54.32 17.14
N ALA A 40 -29.52 55.34 16.61
CA ALA A 40 -28.06 55.42 16.60
C ALA A 40 -27.54 55.42 18.05
N GLN A 41 -28.10 56.26 18.92
CA GLN A 41 -27.69 56.37 20.32
C GLN A 41 -28.04 55.12 21.16
N ASP A 42 -29.14 54.44 20.88
CA ASP A 42 -29.49 53.15 21.50
C ASP A 42 -28.55 52.03 21.03
N ASN A 43 -28.23 51.97 19.73
CA ASN A 43 -27.24 51.05 19.19
C ASN A 43 -25.85 51.31 19.77
N GLU A 44 -25.47 52.57 19.98
CA GLU A 44 -24.19 52.95 20.57
C GLU A 44 -24.12 52.53 22.04
N ARG A 45 -25.17 52.78 22.83
CA ARG A 45 -25.28 52.29 24.22
C ARG A 45 -25.24 50.78 24.30
N ARG A 46 -25.89 50.08 23.36
CA ARG A 46 -25.90 48.61 23.30
C ARG A 46 -24.53 48.07 22.89
N ALA A 47 -23.83 48.74 21.98
CA ALA A 47 -22.46 48.40 21.59
C ALA A 47 -21.46 48.64 22.73
N GLU A 48 -21.64 49.72 23.50
CA GLU A 48 -20.85 50.04 24.69
C GLU A 48 -21.10 49.02 25.81
N ALA A 49 -22.36 48.65 26.07
CA ALA A 49 -22.72 47.59 27.00
C ALA A 49 -22.08 46.24 26.59
N LEU A 50 -22.13 45.87 25.31
CA LEU A 50 -21.45 44.68 24.76
C LEU A 50 -19.92 44.78 24.83
N ARG A 51 -19.34 45.99 24.80
CA ARG A 51 -17.89 46.18 25.01
C ARG A 51 -17.52 45.98 26.48
N ILE A 52 -18.30 46.53 27.40
CA ILE A 52 -18.11 46.36 28.86
C ILE A 52 -18.28 44.88 29.25
N GLU A 53 -19.34 44.23 28.76
CA GLU A 53 -19.59 42.79 28.96
C GLU A 53 -18.46 41.94 28.39
N ARG A 54 -17.91 42.31 27.22
CA ARG A 54 -16.72 41.65 26.67
C ARG A 54 -15.45 41.97 27.44
N GLN A 55 -15.31 43.07 28.17
CA GLN A 55 -14.10 43.41 28.93
C GLN A 55 -14.13 42.88 30.37
N ASN A 56 -15.31 42.56 30.89
CA ASN A 56 -15.46 42.09 32.26
C ASN A 56 -15.04 40.60 32.37
N GLU A 57 -13.93 40.35 33.05
CA GLU A 57 -13.34 39.01 33.19
C GLU A 57 -14.28 38.02 33.90
N GLU A 58 -15.08 38.48 34.87
CA GLU A 58 -16.08 37.65 35.56
C GLU A 58 -17.16 37.15 34.59
N PHE A 59 -17.64 37.99 33.67
CA PHE A 59 -18.65 37.58 32.69
C PHE A 59 -18.08 36.59 31.66
N ARG A 60 -16.82 36.77 31.26
CA ARG A 60 -16.12 35.78 30.42
C ARG A 60 -15.92 34.45 31.14
N ALA A 61 -15.60 34.48 32.42
CA ALA A 61 -15.44 33.27 33.23
C ALA A 61 -16.78 32.52 33.34
N GLU A 62 -17.87 33.23 33.61
CA GLU A 62 -19.21 32.64 33.73
C GLU A 62 -19.75 32.14 32.37
N ASP A 63 -19.50 32.84 31.25
CA ASP A 63 -19.85 32.36 29.91
C ASP A 63 -19.01 31.13 29.51
N ASN A 64 -17.73 31.10 29.88
CA ASN A 64 -16.86 29.95 29.67
C ASN A 64 -17.31 28.74 30.52
N GLU A 65 -17.73 28.95 31.77
CA GLU A 65 -18.31 27.89 32.60
C GLU A 65 -19.61 27.36 32.00
N ARG A 66 -20.52 28.25 31.58
CA ARG A 66 -21.78 27.84 30.90
C ARG A 66 -21.50 27.06 29.62
N ARG A 67 -20.52 27.46 28.81
CA ARG A 67 -20.10 26.72 27.61
C ARG A 67 -19.45 25.39 27.96
N ALA A 68 -18.63 25.34 29.00
CA ALA A 68 -17.98 24.13 29.47
C ALA A 68 -19.01 23.11 29.98
N ASP A 69 -20.02 23.56 30.73
CA ASP A 69 -21.13 22.74 31.19
C ASP A 69 -22.03 22.30 30.03
N ALA A 70 -22.35 23.19 29.08
CA ALA A 70 -23.07 22.80 27.87
C ALA A 70 -22.32 21.71 27.08
N HIS A 71 -21.00 21.85 26.89
CA HIS A 71 -20.17 20.82 26.27
C HIS A 71 -20.07 19.54 27.09
N LYS A 72 -20.17 19.63 28.43
CA LYS A 72 -20.19 18.46 29.31
C LYS A 72 -21.50 17.70 29.18
N THR A 73 -22.63 18.40 29.11
CA THR A 73 -23.96 17.83 28.84
C THR A 73 -24.04 17.24 27.44
N GLU A 74 -23.50 17.91 26.43
CA GLU A 74 -23.43 17.43 25.05
C GLU A 74 -22.58 16.15 24.93
N ARG A 75 -21.44 16.07 25.64
CA ARG A 75 -20.61 14.85 25.72
C ARG A 75 -21.27 13.69 26.48
N GLN A 76 -22.18 13.97 27.40
CA GLN A 76 -22.93 12.95 28.16
C GLN A 76 -24.18 12.48 27.42
N ASN A 77 -24.69 13.25 26.45
CA ASN A 77 -25.87 12.88 25.69
C ASN A 77 -25.52 11.80 24.66
N GLU A 78 -25.94 10.56 24.95
CA GLU A 78 -25.65 9.37 24.15
C GLU A 78 -26.22 9.45 22.74
N GLU A 79 -27.35 10.13 22.57
CA GLU A 79 -28.02 10.35 21.28
C GLU A 79 -27.22 11.29 20.37
N PHE A 80 -26.60 12.33 20.94
CA PHE A 80 -25.73 13.26 20.20
C PHE A 80 -24.42 12.59 19.77
N ARG A 81 -23.81 11.77 20.64
CA ARG A 81 -22.64 10.96 20.29
C ARG A 81 -22.95 9.95 19.19
N ALA A 82 -24.14 9.35 19.20
CA ALA A 82 -24.56 8.43 18.15
C ALA A 82 -24.68 9.14 16.80
N GLN A 83 -25.33 10.32 16.74
CA GLN A 83 -25.42 11.13 15.51
C GLN A 83 -24.07 11.65 15.03
N GLU A 84 -23.17 12.05 15.93
CA GLU A 84 -21.82 12.48 15.56
C GLU A 84 -21.00 11.31 15.00
N ASN A 85 -21.07 10.13 15.63
CA ASN A 85 -20.42 8.91 15.14
C ASN A 85 -20.98 8.48 13.78
N GLU A 86 -22.29 8.62 13.56
CA GLU A 86 -22.94 8.29 12.30
C GLU A 86 -22.49 9.25 11.18
N ARG A 87 -22.50 10.56 11.43
CA ARG A 87 -21.96 11.57 10.49
C ARG A 87 -20.48 11.35 10.19
N ARG A 88 -19.69 10.99 11.19
CA ARG A 88 -18.26 10.68 11.02
C ARG A 88 -18.06 9.39 10.21
N ALA A 89 -18.87 8.36 10.44
CA ALA A 89 -18.84 7.12 9.69
C ALA A 89 -19.23 7.33 8.22
N GLU A 90 -20.22 8.21 7.97
CA GLU A 90 -20.67 8.58 6.64
C GLU A 90 -19.62 9.43 5.89
N ALA A 91 -19.01 10.40 6.57
CA ALA A 91 -17.87 11.15 6.04
C ALA A 91 -16.69 10.24 5.68
N LEU A 92 -16.33 9.29 6.55
CA LEU A 92 -15.31 8.26 6.28
C LEU A 92 -15.71 7.32 5.14
N LYS A 93 -17.01 7.10 4.90
CA LYS A 93 -17.50 6.29 3.78
C LYS A 93 -17.34 7.04 2.46
N ILE A 94 -17.66 8.33 2.44
CA ILE A 94 -17.46 9.22 1.29
C ILE A 94 -15.97 9.38 0.97
N GLU A 95 -15.14 9.59 1.99
CA GLU A 95 -13.68 9.70 1.87
C GLU A 95 -13.04 8.41 1.32
N ARG A 96 -13.53 7.22 1.75
CA ARG A 96 -13.09 5.92 1.21
C ARG A 96 -13.55 5.66 -0.23
N GLN A 97 -14.68 6.23 -0.66
CA GLN A 97 -15.20 6.06 -2.01
C GLN A 97 -14.56 7.04 -3.02
N ASN A 98 -14.01 8.17 -2.55
CA ASN A 98 -13.40 9.16 -3.41
C ASN A 98 -12.00 8.71 -3.88
N GLU A 99 -11.89 8.26 -5.12
CA GLU A 99 -10.63 7.80 -5.74
C GLU A 99 -9.53 8.86 -5.75
N GLU A 100 -9.90 10.13 -5.93
CA GLU A 100 -8.96 11.26 -5.94
C GLU A 100 -8.29 11.46 -4.57
N PHE A 101 -9.08 11.32 -3.50
CA PHE A 101 -8.58 11.43 -2.13
C PHE A 101 -7.64 10.26 -1.79
N ARG A 102 -8.01 9.02 -2.15
CA ARG A 102 -7.15 7.84 -2.00
C ARG A 102 -5.85 7.97 -2.79
N ALA A 103 -5.89 8.53 -3.99
CA ALA A 103 -4.71 8.76 -4.80
C ALA A 103 -3.76 9.80 -4.17
N GLN A 104 -4.30 10.89 -3.61
CA GLN A 104 -3.51 11.88 -2.88
C GLN A 104 -2.94 11.36 -1.55
N GLU A 105 -3.71 10.58 -0.79
CA GLU A 105 -3.24 9.94 0.44
C GLU A 105 -2.13 8.93 0.15
N ASN A 106 -2.30 8.10 -0.87
CA ASN A 106 -1.27 7.15 -1.31
C ASN A 106 0.01 7.86 -1.77
N LYS A 107 -0.10 9.00 -2.46
CA LYS A 107 1.06 9.84 -2.82
C LYS A 107 1.76 10.38 -1.57
N ARG A 108 1.01 10.94 -0.62
CA ARG A 108 1.55 11.44 0.66
C ARG A 108 2.21 10.34 1.49
N ARG A 109 1.61 9.16 1.58
CA ARG A 109 2.22 7.98 2.22
C ARG A 109 3.47 7.51 1.52
N ALA A 110 3.46 7.46 0.19
CA ALA A 110 4.63 7.06 -0.59
C ALA A 110 5.79 8.04 -0.42
N GLU A 111 5.50 9.34 -0.33
CA GLU A 111 6.47 10.40 -0.08
C GLU A 111 7.00 10.37 1.36
N ALA A 112 6.13 10.20 2.36
CA ALA A 112 6.53 9.98 3.75
C ALA A 112 7.44 8.75 3.90
N LEU A 113 7.08 7.61 3.30
CA LEU A 113 7.91 6.41 3.26
C LEU A 113 9.22 6.60 2.47
N ARG A 114 9.28 7.59 1.56
CA ARG A 114 10.51 7.91 0.82
C ARG A 114 11.44 8.75 1.69
N ILE A 115 10.90 9.72 2.42
CA ILE A 115 11.61 10.53 3.41
C ILE A 115 12.13 9.65 4.56
N GLU A 116 11.28 8.78 5.10
CA GLU A 116 11.65 7.82 6.15
C GLU A 116 12.74 6.84 5.72
N ARG A 117 12.72 6.40 4.44
CA ARG A 117 13.80 5.59 3.86
C ARG A 117 15.07 6.37 3.54
N GLN A 118 15.01 7.69 3.40
CA GLN A 118 16.20 8.52 3.15
C GLN A 118 16.83 9.04 4.45
N ASN A 119 16.08 9.02 5.56
CA ASN A 119 16.57 9.51 6.83
C ASN A 119 17.38 8.43 7.56
N GLU A 120 18.70 8.58 7.49
CA GLU A 120 19.68 7.61 7.97
C GLU A 120 19.65 7.43 9.51
N GLU A 121 19.32 8.50 10.23
CA GLU A 121 19.11 8.48 11.70
C GLU A 121 17.91 7.63 12.09
N PHE A 122 16.79 7.72 11.36
CA PHE A 122 15.58 6.94 11.66
C PHE A 122 15.82 5.44 11.43
N ARG A 123 16.59 5.08 10.39
CA ARG A 123 17.00 3.68 10.16
C ARG A 123 17.94 3.15 11.24
N ALA A 124 18.85 3.98 11.74
CA ALA A 124 19.73 3.58 12.83
C ALA A 124 18.93 3.29 14.10
N GLU A 125 17.99 4.16 14.45
CA GLU A 125 17.12 4.03 15.63
C GLU A 125 16.13 2.86 15.51
N GLU A 126 15.57 2.60 14.32
CA GLU A 126 14.73 1.42 14.07
C GLU A 126 15.55 0.12 14.17
N ASN A 127 16.76 0.09 13.61
CA ASN A 127 17.64 -1.06 13.72
C ASN A 127 18.08 -1.33 15.16
N GLU A 128 18.37 -0.30 15.96
CA GLU A 128 18.65 -0.44 17.39
C GLU A 128 17.46 -1.01 18.13
N ARG A 129 16.25 -0.45 17.95
CA ARG A 129 15.02 -1.00 18.56
C ARG A 129 14.77 -2.45 18.16
N ARG A 130 15.02 -2.80 16.91
CA ARG A 130 14.84 -4.18 16.41
C ARG A 130 15.89 -5.13 17.01
N ALA A 131 17.14 -4.67 17.12
CA ALA A 131 18.22 -5.41 17.76
C ALA A 131 17.94 -5.63 19.25
N GLU A 132 17.40 -4.63 19.94
CA GLU A 132 17.02 -4.69 21.35
C GLU A 132 15.81 -5.61 21.57
N ALA A 133 14.78 -5.53 20.72
CA ALA A 133 13.67 -6.47 20.72
C ALA A 133 14.12 -7.92 20.48
N HIS A 134 15.06 -8.14 19.55
CA HIS A 134 15.68 -9.46 19.35
C HIS A 134 16.49 -9.92 20.57
N LYS A 135 17.17 -9.00 21.27
CA LYS A 135 17.92 -9.30 22.49
C LYS A 135 17.00 -9.71 23.63
N ILE A 136 15.89 -9.00 23.82
CA ILE A 136 14.83 -9.32 24.79
C ILE A 136 14.19 -10.67 24.45
N GLY A 137 13.84 -10.91 23.17
CA GLY A 137 13.29 -12.19 22.72
C GLY A 137 14.24 -13.38 22.91
N ARG A 138 15.57 -13.14 22.78
CA ARG A 138 16.57 -14.18 23.07
C ARG A 138 16.78 -14.41 24.57
N GLN A 139 16.71 -13.38 25.41
CA GLN A 139 16.94 -13.50 26.85
C GLN A 139 15.73 -14.06 27.61
N ASN A 140 14.51 -13.90 27.10
CA ASN A 140 13.32 -14.35 27.79
C ASN A 140 13.01 -15.83 27.50
N GLU A 141 13.52 -16.71 28.37
CA GLU A 141 13.35 -18.18 28.32
C GLU A 141 11.86 -18.59 28.25
N GLU A 142 10.98 -17.86 28.95
CA GLU A 142 9.53 -18.11 28.96
C GLU A 142 8.87 -17.85 27.59
N LEU A 143 9.26 -16.75 26.91
CA LEU A 143 8.73 -16.47 25.57
C LEU A 143 9.20 -17.53 24.56
N ARG A 144 10.45 -17.99 24.66
CA ARG A 144 10.97 -19.09 23.85
C ARG A 144 10.21 -20.40 24.11
N ALA A 145 9.92 -20.71 25.38
CA ALA A 145 9.16 -21.90 25.74
C ALA A 145 7.73 -21.86 25.17
N GLN A 146 7.04 -20.72 25.30
CA GLN A 146 5.69 -20.54 24.76
C GLN A 146 5.65 -20.57 23.23
N GLU A 147 6.64 -20.00 22.55
CA GLU A 147 6.74 -20.06 21.09
C GLU A 147 7.01 -21.49 20.59
N ASN A 148 7.92 -22.21 21.25
CA ASN A 148 8.18 -23.62 20.96
C ASN A 148 6.93 -24.48 21.19
N GLU A 149 6.19 -24.26 22.28
CA GLU A 149 4.96 -24.99 22.56
C GLU A 149 3.89 -24.73 21.49
N ARG A 150 3.71 -23.46 21.08
CA ARG A 150 2.81 -23.10 19.97
C ARG A 150 3.23 -23.76 18.66
N ARG A 151 4.53 -23.78 18.37
CA ARG A 151 5.08 -24.42 17.17
C ARG A 151 4.84 -25.93 17.19
N LEU A 152 5.09 -26.59 18.31
CA LEU A 152 4.83 -28.02 18.50
C LEU A 152 3.34 -28.36 18.35
N LYS A 153 2.45 -27.56 18.95
CA LYS A 153 0.99 -27.70 18.77
C LYS A 153 0.60 -27.55 17.29
N SER A 154 1.11 -26.54 16.60
CA SER A 154 0.82 -26.34 15.17
C SER A 154 1.30 -27.50 14.28
N VAL A 155 2.46 -28.08 14.59
CA VAL A 155 3.00 -29.25 13.88
C VAL A 155 2.17 -30.48 14.18
N LYS A 156 1.69 -30.63 15.42
CA LYS A 156 0.84 -31.75 15.82
C LYS A 156 -0.51 -31.71 15.11
N VAL A 157 -1.16 -30.55 15.06
CA VAL A 157 -2.42 -30.34 14.31
C VAL A 157 -2.23 -30.67 12.83
N LYS A 158 -1.18 -30.16 12.19
CA LYS A 158 -0.86 -30.49 10.78
C LYS A 158 -0.60 -31.98 10.56
N ARG A 159 -0.06 -32.68 11.56
CA ARG A 159 0.15 -34.15 11.52
C ARG A 159 -1.10 -34.95 11.85
N GLU A 160 -2.15 -34.33 12.36
CA GLU A 160 -3.44 -34.98 12.63
C GLU A 160 -4.41 -34.78 11.45
N GLU A 161 -4.27 -33.70 10.69
CA GLU A 161 -5.01 -33.44 9.45
C GLU A 161 -4.61 -34.42 8.32
N GLU A 162 -5.55 -35.27 7.91
CA GLU A 162 -5.34 -36.25 6.82
C GLU A 162 -5.02 -35.59 5.47
N ASP A 163 -5.68 -34.47 5.15
CA ASP A 163 -5.46 -33.71 3.92
C ASP A 163 -4.01 -33.21 3.80
N TYR A 164 -3.43 -32.76 4.92
CA TYR A 164 -2.03 -32.31 4.95
C TYR A 164 -1.07 -33.49 4.70
N LYS A 165 -1.34 -34.66 5.26
CA LYS A 165 -0.54 -35.88 5.03
C LYS A 165 -0.63 -36.34 3.58
N GLU A 166 -1.80 -36.24 2.96
CA GLU A 166 -1.98 -36.61 1.55
C GLU A 166 -1.25 -35.62 0.62
N GLU A 167 -1.35 -34.33 0.88
CA GLU A 167 -0.60 -33.27 0.17
C GLU A 167 0.92 -33.46 0.29
N GLU A 168 1.41 -33.81 1.48
CA GLU A 168 2.83 -34.10 1.73
C GLU A 168 3.28 -35.36 0.97
N ARG A 169 2.50 -36.44 1.02
CA ARG A 169 2.75 -37.67 0.25
C ARG A 169 2.80 -37.37 -1.25
N ARG A 170 1.86 -36.57 -1.76
CA ARG A 170 1.80 -36.14 -3.17
C ARG A 170 3.04 -35.33 -3.56
N ARG A 171 3.44 -34.36 -2.73
CA ARG A 171 4.67 -33.57 -2.95
C ARG A 171 5.91 -34.46 -2.97
N ASN A 172 6.01 -35.41 -2.05
CA ASN A 172 7.15 -36.32 -1.97
C ASN A 172 7.19 -37.26 -3.19
N ALA A 173 6.05 -37.81 -3.59
CA ALA A 173 5.92 -38.63 -4.80
C ALA A 173 6.32 -37.85 -6.06
N LEU A 174 5.87 -36.60 -6.20
CA LEU A 174 6.27 -35.73 -7.31
C LEU A 174 7.78 -35.44 -7.30
N ARG A 175 8.37 -35.22 -6.13
CA ARG A 175 9.82 -35.03 -5.99
C ARG A 175 10.60 -36.26 -6.46
N MET A 176 10.16 -37.46 -6.05
CA MET A 176 10.76 -38.73 -6.48
C MET A 176 10.61 -38.95 -7.99
N HIS A 177 9.43 -38.67 -8.55
CA HIS A 177 9.16 -38.75 -9.99
C HIS A 177 10.10 -37.85 -10.79
N ASN A 178 10.16 -36.56 -10.44
CA ASN A 178 11.02 -35.58 -11.10
C ASN A 178 12.50 -35.96 -10.99
N THR A 179 12.91 -36.51 -9.84
CA THR A 179 14.28 -36.99 -9.65
C THR A 179 14.57 -38.16 -10.60
N ARG A 180 13.66 -39.12 -10.71
CA ARG A 180 13.80 -40.27 -11.60
C ARG A 180 13.83 -39.86 -13.08
N ASP A 181 12.94 -38.98 -13.50
CA ASP A 181 12.88 -38.48 -14.89
C ASP A 181 14.14 -37.76 -15.31
N LYS A 182 14.75 -37.00 -14.40
CA LYS A 182 16.02 -36.32 -14.64
C LYS A 182 17.14 -37.31 -15.05
N TYR A 183 17.17 -38.50 -14.43
CA TYR A 183 18.17 -39.51 -14.74
C TYR A 183 17.77 -40.40 -15.93
N LYS A 184 16.47 -40.64 -16.15
CA LYS A 184 15.98 -41.41 -17.30
C LYS A 184 16.26 -40.69 -18.62
N ASN A 185 15.98 -39.39 -18.70
CA ASN A 185 16.26 -38.58 -19.90
C ASN A 185 17.76 -38.50 -20.22
N ASN A 186 18.63 -38.70 -19.23
CA ASN A 186 20.08 -38.76 -19.43
C ASN A 186 20.52 -40.11 -20.03
N PHE A 187 19.87 -41.22 -19.64
CA PHE A 187 20.16 -42.55 -20.21
C PHE A 187 19.61 -42.70 -21.63
N ASP A 188 18.32 -42.38 -21.85
CA ASP A 188 17.68 -42.46 -23.17
C ASP A 188 18.40 -41.57 -24.20
N GLY A 189 18.88 -40.39 -23.76
CA GLY A 189 19.69 -39.50 -24.60
C GLY A 189 21.08 -40.04 -24.93
N MET A 190 21.71 -40.76 -24.00
CA MET A 190 22.98 -41.47 -24.28
C MET A 190 22.75 -42.61 -25.27
N GLU A 191 21.73 -43.45 -25.04
CA GLU A 191 21.37 -44.57 -25.92
C GLU A 191 21.09 -44.10 -27.34
N SER A 192 20.28 -43.06 -27.53
CA SER A 192 20.00 -42.48 -28.84
C SER A 192 21.26 -41.96 -29.55
N ASN A 193 22.18 -41.33 -28.81
CA ASN A 193 23.47 -40.87 -29.33
C ASN A 193 24.41 -42.03 -29.69
N TYR A 194 24.36 -43.13 -28.95
CA TYR A 194 25.09 -44.35 -29.32
C TYR A 194 24.51 -44.98 -30.58
N GLU A 195 23.18 -45.13 -30.66
CA GLU A 195 22.52 -45.70 -31.83
C GLU A 195 22.76 -44.89 -33.10
N SER A 196 22.71 -43.55 -33.04
CA SER A 196 22.97 -42.70 -34.21
C SER A 196 24.39 -42.88 -34.71
N LYS A 197 25.39 -42.90 -33.82
CA LYS A 197 26.79 -43.11 -34.17
C LYS A 197 27.08 -44.51 -34.75
N ILE A 198 26.37 -45.53 -34.29
CA ILE A 198 26.48 -46.89 -34.84
C ILE A 198 25.85 -46.95 -36.24
N LYS A 199 24.67 -46.32 -36.43
CA LYS A 199 23.97 -46.27 -37.72
C LYS A 199 24.75 -45.50 -38.79
N GLU A 200 25.43 -44.41 -38.40
CA GLU A 200 26.17 -43.57 -39.35
C GLU A 200 27.44 -44.23 -39.90
N GLY A 201 28.07 -45.13 -39.13
CA GLY A 201 29.26 -45.88 -39.56
C GLY A 201 30.44 -45.01 -40.05
N PRO A 202 31.57 -45.62 -40.45
CA PRO A 202 32.64 -44.89 -41.12
C PRO A 202 32.29 -44.72 -42.61
N THR A 203 31.60 -43.64 -42.94
CA THR A 203 31.16 -43.33 -44.31
C THR A 203 32.01 -42.27 -45.01
N HIS A 204 32.87 -41.56 -44.29
CA HIS A 204 33.67 -40.47 -44.85
C HIS A 204 35.06 -40.95 -45.29
N ILE A 205 35.37 -40.74 -46.57
CA ILE A 205 36.64 -41.15 -47.17
C ILE A 205 37.70 -40.05 -46.96
N CYS A 206 38.88 -40.44 -46.47
CA CYS A 206 40.03 -39.56 -46.41
C CYS A 206 40.68 -39.38 -47.79
N SER A 207 40.83 -38.15 -48.26
CA SER A 207 41.47 -37.79 -49.52
C SER A 207 42.94 -38.22 -49.62
N CYS A 208 43.63 -38.39 -48.49
CA CYS A 208 45.08 -38.70 -48.43
C CYS A 208 45.42 -40.18 -48.19
N CYS A 209 44.54 -40.96 -47.55
CA CYS A 209 44.79 -42.41 -47.34
C CYS A 209 43.70 -43.31 -47.90
N GLY A 210 42.61 -42.76 -48.44
CA GLY A 210 41.47 -43.53 -48.95
C GLY A 210 40.67 -44.29 -47.89
N GLY A 211 41.09 -44.25 -46.62
CA GLY A 211 40.41 -44.95 -45.53
C GLY A 211 39.02 -44.38 -45.25
N LEU A 212 38.14 -45.23 -44.73
CA LEU A 212 36.80 -44.87 -44.24
C LEU A 212 36.87 -44.45 -42.78
N TRP A 213 36.27 -43.31 -42.47
CA TRP A 213 36.30 -42.69 -41.15
C TRP A 213 34.92 -42.16 -40.77
N PHE A 214 34.70 -42.03 -39.46
CA PHE A 214 33.52 -41.34 -38.95
C PHE A 214 33.59 -39.84 -39.24
N ALA A 215 32.43 -39.18 -39.37
CA ALA A 215 32.32 -37.74 -39.61
C ALA A 215 33.18 -36.91 -38.64
N TYR A 216 33.14 -37.23 -37.34
CA TYR A 216 33.91 -36.52 -36.31
C TYR A 216 35.44 -36.69 -36.44
N SER A 217 35.90 -37.72 -37.15
CA SER A 217 37.33 -38.03 -37.33
C SER A 217 37.93 -37.37 -38.57
N ILE A 218 37.09 -36.84 -39.45
CA ILE A 218 37.47 -36.16 -40.69
C ILE A 218 37.38 -34.65 -40.50
N ARG A 219 38.35 -33.93 -41.07
CA ARG A 219 38.31 -32.47 -41.18
C ARG A 219 38.42 -32.06 -42.63
N GLU A 220 37.69 -31.00 -42.97
CA GLU A 220 37.64 -30.43 -44.30
C GLU A 220 38.65 -29.29 -44.42
N TYR A 221 39.42 -29.31 -45.51
CA TYR A 221 40.45 -28.33 -45.83
C TYR A 221 40.29 -27.87 -47.27
N THR A 222 40.61 -26.61 -47.55
CA THR A 222 40.81 -26.14 -48.93
C THR A 222 42.29 -26.20 -49.29
N VAL A 223 42.60 -26.23 -50.59
CA VAL A 223 43.99 -26.20 -51.10
C VAL A 223 44.74 -24.99 -50.54
N GLU A 224 44.08 -23.83 -50.44
CA GLU A 224 44.64 -22.61 -49.86
C GLU A 224 44.99 -22.77 -48.38
N MET A 225 44.14 -23.45 -47.59
CA MET A 225 44.40 -23.69 -46.16
C MET A 225 45.60 -24.60 -45.96
N LEU A 226 45.82 -25.58 -46.84
CA LEU A 226 47.00 -26.44 -46.79
C LEU A 226 48.26 -25.71 -47.29
N ALA A 227 48.13 -24.88 -48.32
CA ALA A 227 49.23 -24.02 -48.78
C ALA A 227 49.71 -23.06 -47.69
N LYS A 228 48.78 -22.46 -46.93
CA LYS A 228 49.10 -21.62 -45.75
C LYS A 228 49.84 -22.38 -44.64
N LYS A 229 49.68 -23.70 -44.56
CA LYS A 229 50.43 -24.57 -43.64
C LYS A 229 51.81 -24.98 -44.17
N GLY A 230 52.22 -24.49 -45.34
CA GLY A 230 53.54 -24.77 -45.92
C GLY A 230 53.58 -25.97 -46.86
N LEU A 231 52.45 -26.57 -47.20
CA LEU A 231 52.39 -27.67 -48.18
C LEU A 231 52.42 -27.09 -49.60
N LYS A 232 53.34 -27.58 -50.43
CA LYS A 232 53.40 -27.20 -51.85
C LYS A 232 52.16 -27.72 -52.58
N LYS A 233 51.62 -26.91 -53.49
CA LYS A 233 50.42 -27.27 -54.28
C LYS A 233 50.61 -28.58 -55.07
N GLU A 234 51.77 -28.76 -55.67
CA GLU A 234 52.16 -29.98 -56.40
C GLU A 234 52.15 -31.23 -55.49
N PHE A 235 52.58 -31.08 -54.24
CA PHE A 235 52.56 -32.16 -53.26
C PHE A 235 51.12 -32.51 -52.85
N ILE A 236 50.26 -31.49 -52.66
CA ILE A 236 48.84 -31.69 -52.35
C ILE A 236 48.14 -32.45 -53.49
N ASP A 237 48.39 -32.06 -54.73
CA ASP A 237 47.80 -32.70 -55.92
C ASP A 237 48.29 -34.14 -56.14
N THR A 238 49.48 -34.47 -55.62
CA THR A 238 50.06 -35.83 -55.69
C THR A 238 49.52 -36.73 -54.58
N VAL A 239 49.37 -36.21 -53.36
CA VAL A 239 49.00 -36.98 -52.17
C VAL A 239 47.48 -37.12 -52.00
N CYS A 240 46.70 -36.14 -52.45
CA CYS A 240 45.25 -36.19 -52.40
C CYS A 240 44.69 -36.85 -53.66
N TYR A 241 44.46 -38.16 -53.60
CA TYR A 241 43.99 -38.95 -54.75
C TYR A 241 42.60 -38.50 -55.23
N LEU A 242 41.77 -38.00 -54.31
CA LEU A 242 40.44 -37.47 -54.60
C LEU A 242 40.53 -35.95 -54.79
N LYS A 243 40.49 -35.50 -56.06
CA LYS A 243 40.52 -34.09 -56.47
C LYS A 243 39.18 -33.40 -56.26
N HIS A 244 38.70 -33.36 -55.02
CA HIS A 244 37.52 -32.57 -54.65
C HIS A 244 37.92 -31.14 -54.30
N ALA A 245 37.02 -30.18 -54.51
CA ALA A 245 37.22 -28.79 -54.07
C ALA A 245 37.45 -28.68 -52.54
N ILE A 246 36.99 -29.69 -51.80
CA ILE A 246 37.16 -29.83 -50.35
C ILE A 246 37.95 -31.12 -50.09
N ILE A 247 39.13 -30.97 -49.48
CA ILE A 247 40.03 -32.07 -49.12
C ILE A 247 39.63 -32.57 -47.73
N LYS A 248 39.28 -33.85 -47.63
CA LYS A 248 38.88 -34.49 -46.37
C LYS A 248 40.07 -35.24 -45.78
N LEU A 249 40.62 -34.79 -44.66
CA LEU A 249 41.76 -35.45 -44.01
C LEU A 249 41.36 -36.08 -42.69
N CYS A 250 41.74 -37.35 -42.49
CA CYS A 250 41.53 -38.04 -41.23
C CYS A 250 42.48 -37.53 -40.14
N ALA A 251 42.26 -37.98 -38.91
CA ALA A 251 43.04 -37.56 -37.76
C ALA A 251 44.55 -37.88 -37.86
N THR A 252 44.94 -38.87 -38.65
CA THR A 252 46.33 -39.24 -38.89
C THR A 252 46.94 -38.44 -40.04
N CYS A 253 46.26 -38.33 -41.18
CA CYS A 253 46.77 -37.63 -42.37
C CYS A 253 46.78 -36.09 -42.27
N ARG A 254 46.11 -35.51 -41.27
CA ARG A 254 46.11 -34.05 -41.05
C ARG A 254 47.24 -33.54 -40.15
N LYS A 255 47.96 -34.45 -39.49
CA LYS A 255 49.12 -34.13 -38.65
C LYS A 255 50.30 -33.85 -39.54
#